data_AF-A0AA39LXI9-F1
#
_entry.id   AF-A0AA39LXI9-F1
#
_cell.length_a   1.000
_cell.length_b   1.000
_cell.length_c   1.000
_cell.angle_alpha   90.00
_cell.angle_beta   90.00
_cell.angle_gamma   90.00
#
_symmetry.space_group_name_H-M   'P 1'
#
loop_
_entity.id
_entity.type
_entity.pdbx_description
1 polymer ?
#
loop_
_entity_poly.entity_id
_entity_poly.type
_entity_poly.pdbx_seq_one_letter_code
_entity_poly.pdbx_strand_id
1 'polypeptide(L)'
;MNHLPAVFYEKLFLVCYMKTVRSVQELSGPIGCFARAMTENSHDYVFMVKDNAVFAEELFLHDEHKFAEAVPVQRKYAKFVCVDLYYGNNEGPINANVLRHIGRRSEEYRLNLWSGAVSSEWLKWACSLKRLTVMSIYRIPTYSTLQLCQKLAEKSGFEQLTLGPEVLQEPLMGIMITVLCQRQFRILYIKNCTVLGGLLRFWTERPQMLVGKRLALLGHSAKAVGLLEGRLELCQMQESDSVVKEHLFFYRALLQKPSSLHRVNYPGAEDDNNIYISFECKARGPDDDESDELMMLRRTVDIRMLFA
;
A
#
# COMPACT_ATOMS: atom_id res chain seq x y z
N MET A 1 -15.30 -19.93 -17.80
CA MET A 1 -14.45 -19.97 -16.58
C MET A 1 -14.70 -21.15 -15.67
N ASN A 2 -15.87 -21.82 -15.68
CA ASN A 2 -16.25 -22.85 -14.68
C ASN A 2 -15.47 -24.18 -14.72
N HIS A 3 -14.54 -24.35 -15.66
CA HIS A 3 -13.76 -25.57 -15.84
C HIS A 3 -12.32 -25.46 -15.32
N LEU A 4 -11.98 -24.35 -14.66
CA LEU A 4 -10.65 -24.17 -14.08
C LEU A 4 -10.53 -24.98 -12.77
N PRO A 5 -9.35 -25.53 -12.46
CA PRO A 5 -9.14 -26.27 -11.21
C PRO A 5 -9.38 -25.39 -9.97
N ALA A 6 -9.87 -25.99 -8.88
CA ALA A 6 -10.11 -25.29 -7.60
C ALA A 6 -8.90 -24.48 -7.11
N VAL A 7 -7.70 -25.06 -7.18
CA VAL A 7 -6.43 -24.43 -6.78
C VAL A 7 -6.13 -23.14 -7.54
N PHE A 8 -6.64 -23.00 -8.77
CA PHE A 8 -6.49 -21.76 -9.54
C PHE A 8 -7.28 -20.63 -8.87
N TYR A 9 -8.54 -20.87 -8.50
CA TYR A 9 -9.37 -19.85 -7.84
C TYR A 9 -8.83 -19.49 -6.44
N GLU A 10 -8.38 -20.48 -5.67
CA GLU A 10 -7.77 -20.24 -4.36
C GLU A 10 -6.55 -19.30 -4.49
N LYS A 11 -5.63 -19.59 -5.43
CA LYS A 11 -4.47 -18.73 -5.68
C LYS A 11 -4.86 -17.36 -6.24
N LEU A 12 -5.82 -17.30 -7.16
CA LEU A 12 -6.30 -16.05 -7.74
C LEU A 12 -6.84 -15.11 -6.65
N PHE A 13 -7.71 -15.59 -5.77
CA PHE A 13 -8.34 -14.73 -4.77
C PHE A 13 -7.42 -14.36 -3.60
N LEU A 14 -6.35 -15.14 -3.36
CA LEU A 14 -5.28 -14.74 -2.45
C LEU A 14 -4.56 -13.48 -2.93
N VAL A 15 -4.32 -13.35 -4.24
CA VAL A 15 -3.64 -12.17 -4.82
C VAL A 15 -4.56 -11.03 -5.21
N CYS A 16 -5.88 -11.26 -5.33
CA CYS A 16 -6.85 -10.21 -5.62
C CYS A 16 -7.13 -9.32 -4.39
N TYR A 17 -7.45 -8.05 -4.65
CA TYR A 17 -7.99 -7.16 -3.62
C TYR A 17 -9.35 -7.64 -3.13
N MET A 18 -9.61 -7.49 -1.82
CA MET A 18 -10.85 -7.98 -1.22
C MET A 18 -12.11 -7.36 -1.83
N LYS A 19 -12.08 -6.10 -2.26
CA LYS A 19 -13.20 -5.49 -2.98
C LYS A 19 -13.52 -6.23 -4.27
N THR A 20 -12.51 -6.62 -5.04
CA THR A 20 -12.70 -7.42 -6.27
C THR A 20 -13.29 -8.79 -5.93
N VAL A 21 -12.78 -9.46 -4.88
CA VAL A 21 -13.32 -10.75 -4.42
C VAL A 21 -14.80 -10.61 -4.06
N ARG A 22 -15.18 -9.55 -3.35
CA ARG A 22 -16.57 -9.24 -3.02
C ARG A 22 -17.45 -9.04 -4.25
N SER A 23 -17.00 -8.30 -5.26
CA SER A 23 -17.78 -8.15 -6.50
C SER A 23 -17.95 -9.49 -7.23
N VAL A 24 -16.91 -10.34 -7.22
CA VAL A 24 -16.95 -11.66 -7.88
C VAL A 24 -17.87 -12.65 -7.15
N GLN A 25 -18.16 -12.42 -5.88
CA GLN A 25 -19.05 -13.27 -5.07
C GLN A 25 -20.51 -13.27 -5.58
N GLU A 26 -20.90 -12.25 -6.36
CA GLU A 26 -22.22 -12.13 -6.97
C GLU A 26 -22.36 -13.03 -8.20
N LEU A 27 -21.24 -13.52 -8.76
CA LEU A 27 -21.28 -14.42 -9.91
C LEU A 27 -21.82 -15.80 -9.51
N SER A 28 -22.45 -16.47 -10.48
CA SER A 28 -22.91 -17.85 -10.32
C SER A 28 -21.79 -18.86 -10.59
N GLY A 29 -22.02 -20.11 -10.20
CA GLY A 29 -21.08 -21.21 -10.45
C GLY A 29 -19.85 -21.22 -9.54
N PRO A 30 -18.81 -22.01 -9.90
CA PRO A 30 -17.65 -22.25 -9.05
C PRO A 30 -16.93 -20.97 -8.63
N ILE A 31 -16.72 -20.02 -9.55
CA ILE A 31 -15.97 -18.79 -9.25
C ILE A 31 -16.61 -17.97 -8.13
N GLY A 32 -17.95 -17.81 -8.14
CA GLY A 32 -18.68 -17.11 -7.09
C GLY A 32 -18.68 -17.87 -5.77
N CYS A 33 -18.76 -19.21 -5.81
CA CYS A 33 -18.64 -20.04 -4.61
C CYS A 33 -17.28 -19.87 -3.93
N PHE A 34 -16.18 -19.91 -4.68
CA PHE A 34 -14.84 -19.68 -4.14
C PHE A 34 -14.65 -18.24 -3.65
N ALA A 35 -15.21 -17.25 -4.35
CA ALA A 35 -15.16 -15.86 -3.91
C ALA A 35 -15.90 -15.65 -2.58
N ARG A 36 -17.11 -16.21 -2.41
CA ARG A 36 -17.85 -16.16 -1.13
C ARG A 36 -17.05 -16.82 0.00
N ALA A 37 -16.56 -18.04 -0.22
CA ALA A 37 -15.75 -18.75 0.76
C ALA A 37 -14.48 -17.96 1.13
N MET A 38 -13.82 -17.33 0.15
CA MET A 38 -12.67 -16.47 0.41
C MET A 38 -13.06 -15.22 1.19
N THR A 39 -14.14 -14.52 0.82
CA THR A 39 -14.62 -13.33 1.55
C THR A 39 -14.85 -13.65 3.02
N GLU A 40 -15.62 -14.71 3.31
CA GLU A 40 -15.99 -15.11 4.67
C GLU A 40 -14.80 -15.54 5.53
N ASN A 41 -13.77 -16.15 4.92
CA ASN A 41 -12.68 -16.77 5.66
C ASN A 41 -11.34 -16.04 5.53
N SER A 42 -11.23 -15.01 4.69
CA SER A 42 -9.97 -14.29 4.45
C SER A 42 -9.52 -13.54 5.70
N HIS A 43 -8.29 -13.79 6.11
CA HIS A 43 -7.70 -13.17 7.29
C HIS A 43 -6.21 -12.87 7.12
N ASP A 44 -5.69 -11.97 7.94
CA ASP A 44 -4.26 -11.82 8.18
C ASP A 44 -3.93 -12.32 9.58
N TYR A 45 -2.82 -13.04 9.74
CA TYR A 45 -2.26 -13.28 11.06
C TYR A 45 -1.50 -12.03 11.51
N VAL A 46 -1.83 -11.50 12.68
CA VAL A 46 -1.21 -10.29 13.20
C VAL A 46 -0.47 -10.62 14.49
N PHE A 47 0.84 -10.40 14.49
CA PHE A 47 1.70 -10.55 15.65
C PHE A 47 2.11 -9.17 16.14
N MET A 48 1.65 -8.80 17.33
CA MET A 48 2.08 -7.58 17.97
C MET A 48 3.26 -7.88 18.89
N VAL A 49 4.39 -7.27 18.57
CA VAL A 49 5.65 -7.46 19.27
C VAL A 49 6.01 -6.19 20.01
N LYS A 50 6.34 -6.32 21.28
CA LYS A 50 6.87 -5.27 22.13
C LYS A 50 7.95 -5.86 23.02
N ASP A 51 9.01 -5.11 23.29
CA ASP A 51 10.12 -5.56 24.14
C ASP A 51 10.71 -6.91 23.70
N ASN A 52 10.73 -7.14 22.37
CA ASN A 52 11.18 -8.38 21.72
C ASN A 52 10.40 -9.65 22.12
N ALA A 53 9.19 -9.51 22.63
CA ALA A 53 8.23 -10.57 22.90
C ALA A 53 6.91 -10.34 22.15
N VAL A 54 6.23 -11.41 21.76
CA VAL A 54 4.85 -11.34 21.26
C VAL A 54 3.95 -11.10 22.47
N PHE A 55 3.25 -9.98 22.50
CA PHE A 55 2.30 -9.67 23.57
C PHE A 55 0.85 -9.89 23.14
N ALA A 56 0.57 -9.86 21.84
CA ALA A 56 -0.72 -10.22 21.29
C ALA A 56 -0.56 -10.96 19.95
N GLU A 57 -1.46 -11.91 19.73
CA GLU A 57 -1.60 -12.65 18.48
C GLU A 57 -3.08 -12.67 18.10
N GLU A 58 -3.37 -12.14 16.92
CA GLU A 58 -4.74 -11.90 16.49
C GLU A 58 -4.93 -12.29 15.02
N LEU A 59 -6.19 -12.44 14.64
CA LEU A 59 -6.63 -12.53 13.25
C LEU A 59 -7.30 -11.22 12.86
N PHE A 60 -6.82 -10.58 11.80
CA PHE A 60 -7.57 -9.50 11.17
C PHE A 60 -8.52 -10.10 10.13
N LEU A 61 -9.82 -10.11 10.42
CA LEU A 61 -10.86 -10.64 9.54
C LEU A 61 -11.23 -9.57 8.51
N HIS A 62 -10.91 -9.82 7.24
CA HIS A 62 -11.10 -8.82 6.18
C HIS A 62 -12.56 -8.50 5.93
N ASP A 63 -13.48 -9.45 6.15
CA ASP A 63 -14.88 -9.19 5.88
C ASP A 63 -15.47 -8.18 6.88
N GLU A 64 -15.27 -8.48 8.15
CA GLU A 64 -15.82 -7.72 9.26
C GLU A 64 -14.99 -6.49 9.64
N HIS A 65 -13.80 -6.33 9.05
CA HIS A 65 -12.86 -5.24 9.38
C HIS A 65 -12.54 -5.17 10.88
N LYS A 66 -12.40 -6.32 11.53
CA LYS A 66 -12.17 -6.42 12.98
C LYS A 66 -11.05 -7.40 13.31
N PHE A 67 -10.50 -7.24 14.51
CA PHE A 67 -9.59 -8.21 15.10
C PHE A 67 -10.38 -9.27 15.88
N ALA A 68 -9.87 -10.50 15.85
CA ALA A 68 -10.36 -11.62 16.64
C ALA A 68 -9.17 -12.35 17.27
N GLU A 69 -9.43 -13.08 18.36
CA GLU A 69 -8.41 -13.92 18.99
C GLU A 69 -7.85 -14.95 18.00
N ALA A 70 -6.55 -15.20 18.07
CA ALA A 70 -5.89 -16.17 17.21
C ALA A 70 -6.29 -17.61 17.59
N VAL A 71 -7.28 -18.14 16.87
CA VAL A 71 -7.63 -19.57 16.89
C VAL A 71 -6.98 -20.30 15.71
N PRO A 72 -6.76 -21.62 15.79
CA PRO A 72 -6.29 -22.41 14.65
C PRO A 72 -7.27 -22.31 13.46
N VAL A 73 -6.93 -21.49 12.48
CA VAL A 73 -7.70 -21.31 11.24
C VAL A 73 -7.01 -21.95 10.03
N GLN A 74 -7.79 -22.19 8.97
CA GLN A 74 -7.27 -22.79 7.74
C GLN A 74 -6.32 -21.82 7.04
N ARG A 75 -5.04 -22.20 6.96
CA ARG A 75 -3.97 -21.39 6.35
C ARG A 75 -4.22 -20.98 4.91
N LYS A 76 -5.03 -21.74 4.17
CA LYS A 76 -5.31 -21.45 2.76
C LYS A 76 -6.09 -20.15 2.53
N TYR A 77 -6.69 -19.57 3.58
CA TYR A 77 -7.35 -18.26 3.53
C TYR A 77 -6.52 -17.14 4.16
N ALA A 78 -5.32 -17.45 4.68
CA ALA A 78 -4.43 -16.43 5.24
C ALA A 78 -3.74 -15.67 4.10
N LYS A 79 -3.94 -14.35 4.03
CA LYS A 79 -3.29 -13.52 3.00
C LYS A 79 -1.88 -13.10 3.42
N PHE A 80 -1.74 -12.56 4.62
CA PHE A 80 -0.47 -12.08 5.12
C PHE A 80 -0.16 -12.58 6.54
N VAL A 81 1.13 -12.67 6.85
CA VAL A 81 1.61 -12.58 8.24
C VAL A 81 2.09 -11.15 8.46
N CYS A 82 1.32 -10.40 9.23
CA CYS A 82 1.62 -9.05 9.67
C CYS A 82 2.39 -9.11 10.99
N VAL A 83 3.53 -8.42 11.04
CA VAL A 83 4.32 -8.26 12.26
C VAL A 83 4.39 -6.78 12.60
N ASP A 84 3.79 -6.44 13.74
CA ASP A 84 3.68 -5.08 14.23
C ASP A 84 4.69 -4.87 15.35
N LEU A 85 5.77 -4.14 15.05
CA LEU A 85 6.85 -3.85 15.98
C LEU A 85 6.57 -2.55 16.72
N TYR A 86 6.13 -2.66 17.97
CA TYR A 86 5.88 -1.54 18.87
C TYR A 86 7.13 -1.12 19.63
N TYR A 87 7.12 0.12 20.09
CA TYR A 87 8.16 0.65 20.96
C TYR A 87 8.26 -0.18 22.24
N GLY A 88 9.45 -0.70 22.48
CA GLY A 88 9.83 -1.34 23.74
C GLY A 88 10.92 -0.52 24.44
N ASN A 89 11.02 -0.70 25.74
CA ASN A 89 12.16 -0.25 26.55
C ASN A 89 13.31 -1.26 26.50
N ASN A 90 13.07 -2.47 26.01
CA ASN A 90 14.06 -3.54 26.00
C ASN A 90 14.84 -3.58 24.67
N GLU A 91 16.13 -3.21 24.75
CA GLU A 91 17.08 -3.38 23.64
C GLU A 91 17.69 -4.79 23.58
N GLY A 92 17.26 -5.70 24.46
CA GLY A 92 17.76 -7.07 24.54
C GLY A 92 17.54 -7.90 23.26
N PRO A 93 18.22 -9.05 23.13
CA PRO A 93 18.11 -9.88 21.94
C PRO A 93 16.69 -10.44 21.76
N ILE A 94 16.28 -10.64 20.51
CA ILE A 94 14.99 -11.29 20.21
C ILE A 94 15.02 -12.73 20.66
N ASN A 95 13.99 -13.14 21.39
CA ASN A 95 13.78 -14.54 21.71
C ASN A 95 13.59 -15.33 20.41
N ALA A 96 14.50 -16.24 20.09
CA ALA A 96 14.46 -17.04 18.86
C ALA A 96 13.14 -17.83 18.70
N ASN A 97 12.45 -18.13 19.80
CA ASN A 97 11.13 -18.76 19.75
C ASN A 97 10.07 -17.85 19.12
N VAL A 98 10.15 -16.52 19.30
CA VAL A 98 9.26 -15.55 18.65
C VAL A 98 9.41 -15.62 17.14
N LEU A 99 10.65 -15.55 16.64
CA LEU A 99 10.90 -15.61 15.19
C LEU A 99 10.45 -16.95 14.59
N ARG A 100 10.68 -18.06 15.30
CA ARG A 100 10.24 -19.41 14.89
C ARG A 100 8.71 -19.52 14.88
N HIS A 101 8.04 -18.87 15.83
CA HIS A 101 6.58 -18.87 15.92
C HIS A 101 5.93 -18.11 14.77
N ILE A 102 6.46 -16.93 14.45
CA ILE A 102 6.01 -16.10 13.33
C ILE A 102 6.29 -16.79 11.98
N GLY A 103 7.50 -17.32 11.79
CA GLY A 103 7.99 -17.84 10.50
C GLY A 103 7.27 -19.07 9.95
N ARG A 104 6.37 -19.70 10.70
CA ARG A 104 5.71 -20.97 10.33
C ARG A 104 4.41 -20.81 9.53
N ARG A 105 3.97 -19.59 9.25
CA ARG A 105 2.55 -19.33 8.95
C ARG A 105 2.19 -18.83 7.56
N SER A 106 3.09 -18.24 6.79
CA SER A 106 2.76 -17.77 5.43
C SER A 106 3.99 -17.65 4.53
N GLU A 107 3.72 -17.56 3.24
CA GLU A 107 4.69 -17.21 2.20
C GLU A 107 4.88 -15.70 2.09
N GLU A 108 3.92 -14.88 2.50
CA GLU A 108 3.96 -13.41 2.37
C GLU A 108 3.91 -12.71 3.73
N TYR A 109 4.82 -11.76 3.90
CA TYR A 109 4.98 -11.01 5.15
C TYR A 109 4.72 -9.52 4.93
N ARG A 110 4.12 -8.92 5.95
CA ARG A 110 4.01 -7.47 6.13
C ARG A 110 4.71 -7.08 7.42
N LEU A 111 5.55 -6.05 7.37
CA LEU A 111 6.25 -5.52 8.54
C LEU A 111 5.78 -4.10 8.84
N ASN A 112 5.16 -3.88 9.99
CA ASN A 112 4.70 -2.57 10.43
C ASN A 112 5.59 -2.08 11.58
N LEU A 113 6.32 -0.99 11.37
CA LEU A 113 7.18 -0.36 12.35
C LEU A 113 6.42 0.77 13.04
N TRP A 114 5.89 0.46 14.21
CA TRP A 114 5.29 1.43 15.14
C TRP A 114 6.33 2.06 16.07
N SER A 115 7.54 1.49 16.12
CA SER A 115 8.74 2.06 16.74
C SER A 115 9.62 2.75 15.70
N GLY A 116 10.30 3.83 16.11
CA GLY A 116 11.35 4.45 15.32
C GLY A 116 12.63 3.60 15.25
N ALA A 117 12.88 2.76 16.26
CA ALA A 117 14.09 1.94 16.36
C ALA A 117 13.80 0.46 16.09
N VAL A 118 14.70 -0.18 15.34
CA VAL A 118 14.70 -1.63 15.08
C VAL A 118 16.06 -2.21 15.48
N SER A 119 16.04 -3.36 16.18
CA SER A 119 17.24 -4.08 16.58
C SER A 119 17.92 -4.78 15.40
N SER A 120 19.18 -5.16 15.58
CA SER A 120 19.95 -5.84 14.54
C SER A 120 19.39 -7.23 14.19
N GLU A 121 18.71 -7.85 15.14
CA GLU A 121 18.09 -9.17 15.06
C GLU A 121 16.81 -9.10 14.22
N TRP A 122 15.98 -8.07 14.42
CA TRP A 122 14.80 -7.82 13.59
C TRP A 122 15.22 -7.53 12.16
N LEU A 123 16.33 -6.79 11.99
CA LEU A 123 16.94 -6.56 10.69
C LEU A 123 17.37 -7.85 10.01
N LYS A 124 18.11 -8.73 10.71
CA LYS A 124 18.54 -10.02 10.15
C LYS A 124 17.34 -10.89 9.79
N TRP A 125 16.31 -10.94 10.64
CA TRP A 125 15.10 -11.69 10.38
C TRP A 125 14.34 -11.15 9.17
N ALA A 126 14.06 -9.85 9.11
CA ALA A 126 13.33 -9.24 8.00
C ALA A 126 14.06 -9.46 6.66
N CYS A 127 15.38 -9.31 6.64
CA CYS A 127 16.22 -9.60 5.46
C CYS A 127 16.30 -11.10 5.11
N SER A 128 15.94 -12.01 6.02
CA SER A 128 15.90 -13.46 5.77
C SER A 128 14.55 -13.93 5.19
N LEU A 129 13.53 -13.08 5.23
CA LEU A 129 12.21 -13.41 4.70
C LEU A 129 12.27 -13.51 3.18
N LYS A 130 11.80 -14.64 2.64
CA LYS A 130 11.76 -14.87 1.19
C LYS A 130 10.85 -13.88 0.46
N ARG A 131 9.72 -13.46 1.08
CA ARG A 131 8.76 -12.51 0.48
C ARG A 131 8.22 -11.54 1.54
N LEU A 132 9.02 -10.54 1.87
CA LEU A 132 8.51 -9.34 2.54
C LEU A 132 7.96 -8.40 1.46
N THR A 133 6.64 -8.31 1.34
CA THR A 133 5.98 -7.57 0.24
C THR A 133 5.60 -6.15 0.66
N VAL A 134 5.25 -5.95 1.93
CA VAL A 134 4.75 -4.67 2.45
C VAL A 134 5.50 -4.27 3.72
N MET A 135 5.79 -2.98 3.84
CA MET A 135 6.49 -2.38 4.96
C MET A 135 5.84 -1.05 5.26
N SER A 136 5.50 -0.83 6.52
CA SER A 136 4.94 0.42 6.99
C SER A 136 5.84 1.00 8.07
N ILE A 137 6.05 2.31 8.04
CA ILE A 137 6.83 3.03 9.04
C ILE A 137 5.95 4.15 9.55
N TYR A 138 5.60 4.14 10.83
CA TYR A 138 4.64 5.09 11.40
C TYR A 138 5.29 6.19 12.25
N ARG A 139 6.55 6.00 12.67
CA ARG A 139 7.33 6.93 13.50
C ARG A 139 8.62 7.34 12.80
N ILE A 140 9.20 8.45 13.24
CA ILE A 140 10.51 8.91 12.76
C ILE A 140 11.52 7.77 12.94
N PRO A 141 12.12 7.25 11.85
CA PRO A 141 13.07 6.17 11.95
C PRO A 141 14.38 6.67 12.54
N THR A 142 14.97 5.86 13.40
CA THR A 142 16.37 6.03 13.80
C THR A 142 17.29 5.59 12.66
N TYR A 143 18.58 5.86 12.82
CA TYR A 143 19.60 5.43 11.86
C TYR A 143 19.58 3.92 11.57
N SER A 144 19.32 3.06 12.59
CA SER A 144 19.24 1.61 12.37
C SER A 144 18.05 1.21 11.51
N THR A 145 16.91 1.89 11.66
CA THR A 145 15.72 1.66 10.83
C THR A 145 15.92 2.15 9.40
N LEU A 146 16.64 3.26 9.20
CA LEU A 146 17.03 3.71 7.86
C LEU A 146 17.93 2.67 7.17
N GLN A 147 18.93 2.14 7.88
CA GLN A 147 19.77 1.06 7.36
C GLN A 147 18.96 -0.21 7.01
N LEU A 148 17.94 -0.54 7.80
CA LEU A 148 17.01 -1.62 7.48
C LEU A 148 16.28 -1.38 6.17
N CYS A 149 15.69 -0.20 6.01
CA CYS A 149 14.96 0.15 4.78
C CYS A 149 15.86 0.06 3.56
N GLN A 150 17.10 0.55 3.65
CA GLN A 150 18.07 0.46 2.57
C GLN A 150 18.45 -0.99 2.24
N LYS A 151 18.79 -1.81 3.24
CA LYS A 151 19.13 -3.23 3.04
C LYS A 151 17.96 -4.04 2.48
N LEU A 152 16.74 -3.76 2.95
CA LEU A 152 15.54 -4.39 2.44
C LEU A 152 15.28 -3.98 1.00
N ALA A 153 15.42 -2.70 0.66
CA ALA A 153 15.36 -2.26 -0.72
C ALA A 153 16.32 -3.11 -1.56
N GLU A 154 17.60 -3.15 -1.21
CA GLU A 154 18.62 -3.87 -2.00
C GLU A 154 18.36 -5.38 -2.16
N LYS A 155 17.79 -6.06 -1.14
CA LYS A 155 17.70 -7.52 -1.10
C LYS A 155 16.33 -8.12 -1.42
N SER A 156 15.25 -7.39 -1.19
CA SER A 156 13.93 -8.01 -1.06
C SER A 156 13.01 -7.74 -2.24
N GLY A 157 12.09 -8.67 -2.49
CA GLY A 157 10.95 -8.55 -3.42
C GLY A 157 9.87 -7.58 -2.92
N PHE A 158 10.30 -6.50 -2.27
CA PHE A 158 9.46 -5.52 -1.61
C PHE A 158 8.68 -4.67 -2.62
N GLU A 159 7.35 -4.67 -2.52
CA GLU A 159 6.48 -4.05 -3.53
C GLU A 159 5.82 -2.76 -3.02
N GLN A 160 5.70 -2.58 -1.71
CA GLN A 160 4.91 -1.49 -1.13
C GLN A 160 5.47 -0.90 0.15
N LEU A 161 5.70 0.43 0.14
CA LEU A 161 6.12 1.20 1.32
C LEU A 161 4.99 2.12 1.79
N THR A 162 4.72 2.14 3.09
CA THR A 162 3.81 3.09 3.73
C THR A 162 4.55 3.96 4.73
N LEU A 163 4.41 5.27 4.62
CA LEU A 163 5.02 6.24 5.51
C LEU A 163 3.95 7.02 6.28
N GLY A 164 4.04 6.95 7.60
CA GLY A 164 3.21 7.68 8.54
C GLY A 164 3.46 9.19 8.52
N PRO A 165 2.57 9.97 9.15
CA PRO A 165 2.61 11.43 9.07
C PRO A 165 3.88 12.03 9.71
N GLU A 166 4.41 11.37 10.75
CA GLU A 166 5.57 11.82 11.51
C GLU A 166 6.90 11.57 10.80
N VAL A 167 6.91 10.72 9.78
CA VAL A 167 8.13 10.08 9.27
C VAL A 167 8.94 11.02 8.38
N LEU A 168 8.36 12.07 7.80
CA LEU A 168 8.97 12.76 6.67
C LEU A 168 10.04 13.78 7.06
N GLN A 169 11.30 13.32 7.05
CA GLN A 169 12.51 14.12 7.11
C GLN A 169 13.33 13.97 5.81
N GLU A 170 14.22 14.92 5.50
CA GLU A 170 15.07 14.87 4.30
C GLU A 170 15.82 13.54 4.08
N PRO A 171 16.42 12.89 5.11
CA PRO A 171 17.15 11.64 4.92
C PRO A 171 16.32 10.50 4.31
N LEU A 172 15.00 10.52 4.53
CA LEU A 172 14.11 9.50 3.98
C LEU A 172 13.80 9.70 2.50
N MET A 173 13.98 10.92 1.97
CA MET A 173 13.79 11.17 0.54
C MET A 173 14.72 10.29 -0.29
N GLY A 174 15.99 10.19 0.10
CA GLY A 174 16.96 9.34 -0.60
C GLY A 174 16.56 7.86 -0.58
N ILE A 175 16.04 7.37 0.55
CA ILE A 175 15.55 5.98 0.66
C ILE A 175 14.30 5.76 -0.17
N MET A 176 13.33 6.68 -0.12
CA MET A 176 12.11 6.59 -0.93
C MET A 176 12.44 6.55 -2.43
N ILE A 177 13.33 7.43 -2.89
CA ILE A 177 13.80 7.44 -4.27
C ILE A 177 14.47 6.10 -4.60
N THR A 178 15.38 5.63 -3.75
CA THR A 178 16.08 4.35 -3.94
C THR A 178 15.09 3.18 -4.09
N VAL A 179 14.08 3.13 -3.22
CA VAL A 179 13.01 2.12 -3.23
C VAL A 179 12.12 2.25 -4.47
N LEU A 180 11.72 3.47 -4.84
CA LEU A 180 10.88 3.72 -6.01
C LEU A 180 11.56 3.31 -7.32
N CYS A 181 12.87 3.52 -7.42
CA CYS A 181 13.70 3.14 -8.57
C CYS A 181 13.83 1.63 -8.78
N GLN A 182 13.38 0.81 -7.82
CA GLN A 182 13.52 -0.64 -7.93
C GLN A 182 12.45 -1.23 -8.82
N ARG A 183 12.84 -2.16 -9.70
CA ARG A 183 11.92 -2.75 -10.71
C ARG A 183 10.69 -3.38 -10.07
N GLN A 184 10.86 -4.10 -8.96
CA GLN A 184 9.79 -4.80 -8.25
C GLN A 184 8.86 -3.88 -7.46
N PHE A 185 9.31 -2.69 -7.08
CA PHE A 185 8.51 -1.78 -6.28
C PHE A 185 7.31 -1.28 -7.08
N ARG A 186 6.16 -1.10 -6.43
CA ARG A 186 4.92 -0.74 -7.12
C ARG A 186 4.21 0.45 -6.49
N ILE A 187 4.11 0.50 -5.16
CA ILE A 187 3.22 1.46 -4.52
C ILE A 187 3.88 2.12 -3.30
N LEU A 188 3.95 3.45 -3.32
CA LEU A 188 4.30 4.27 -2.17
C LEU A 188 3.04 4.90 -1.58
N TYR A 189 2.79 4.70 -0.30
CA TYR A 189 1.74 5.35 0.47
C TYR A 189 2.37 6.38 1.40
N ILE A 190 1.88 7.61 1.39
CA ILE A 190 2.42 8.67 2.23
C ILE A 190 1.26 9.40 2.92
N LYS A 191 1.33 9.55 4.24
CA LYS A 191 0.34 10.30 5.03
C LYS A 191 0.65 11.79 5.19
N ASN A 192 1.81 12.23 4.71
CA ASN A 192 2.24 13.62 4.78
C ASN A 192 2.77 14.06 3.40
N CYS A 193 2.32 15.20 2.93
CA CYS A 193 2.56 15.70 1.58
C CYS A 193 3.90 16.45 1.40
N THR A 194 4.66 16.70 2.47
CA THR A 194 5.85 17.58 2.38
C THR A 194 6.89 17.07 1.39
N VAL A 195 6.93 15.77 1.16
CA VAL A 195 7.83 15.10 0.20
C VAL A 195 7.30 15.06 -1.22
N LEU A 196 6.02 15.39 -1.44
CA LEU A 196 5.40 15.32 -2.76
C LEU A 196 6.14 16.22 -3.77
N GLY A 197 6.49 17.44 -3.37
CA GLY A 197 7.23 18.36 -4.25
C GLY A 197 8.60 17.81 -4.69
N GLY A 198 9.28 17.09 -3.79
CA GLY A 198 10.54 16.42 -4.11
C GLY A 198 10.35 15.23 -5.05
N LEU A 199 9.32 14.42 -4.83
CA LEU A 199 8.98 13.29 -5.71
C LEU A 199 8.54 13.74 -7.11
N LEU A 200 7.73 14.79 -7.20
CA LEU A 200 7.33 15.39 -8.49
C LEU A 200 8.53 15.96 -9.24
N ARG A 201 9.45 16.63 -8.54
CA ARG A 201 10.70 17.09 -9.15
C ARG A 201 11.55 15.93 -9.65
N PHE A 202 11.72 14.89 -8.83
CA PHE A 202 12.47 13.69 -9.21
C PHE A 202 11.87 13.01 -10.45
N TRP A 203 10.53 12.95 -10.55
CA TRP A 203 9.86 12.49 -11.76
C TRP A 203 10.24 13.34 -12.98
N THR A 204 10.11 14.66 -12.90
CA THR A 204 10.44 15.54 -14.02
C THR A 204 11.90 15.37 -14.48
N GLU A 205 12.82 15.12 -13.55
CA GLU A 205 14.23 14.88 -13.87
C GLU A 205 14.50 13.47 -14.43
N ARG A 206 13.71 12.45 -14.03
CA ARG A 206 13.96 11.03 -14.33
C ARG A 206 12.66 10.22 -14.46
N PRO A 207 11.81 10.52 -15.45
CA PRO A 207 10.49 9.91 -15.54
C PRO A 207 10.56 8.39 -15.71
N GLN A 208 11.48 7.89 -16.53
CA GLN A 208 11.69 6.46 -16.77
C GLN A 208 11.90 5.62 -15.48
N MET A 209 12.33 6.23 -14.38
CA MET A 209 12.56 5.54 -13.11
C MET A 209 11.27 5.25 -12.33
N LEU A 210 10.19 6.02 -12.57
CA LEU A 210 8.91 5.82 -11.87
C LEU A 210 7.79 5.30 -12.79
N VAL A 211 8.05 5.01 -14.07
CA VAL A 211 7.01 4.47 -14.96
C VAL A 211 6.40 3.20 -14.36
N GLY A 212 5.07 3.15 -14.33
CA GLY A 212 4.26 2.09 -13.73
C GLY A 212 4.20 2.10 -12.20
N LYS A 213 4.90 3.02 -11.53
CA LYS A 213 4.82 3.18 -10.06
C LYS A 213 3.59 3.98 -9.69
N ARG A 214 3.14 3.79 -8.45
CA ARG A 214 1.96 4.45 -7.90
C ARG A 214 2.30 5.16 -6.61
N LEU A 215 1.72 6.33 -6.42
CA LEU A 215 1.83 7.13 -5.20
C LEU A 215 0.44 7.42 -4.67
N ALA A 216 0.15 6.94 -3.46
CA ALA A 216 -1.07 7.23 -2.73
C ALA A 216 -0.77 8.23 -1.61
N LEU A 217 -1.42 9.39 -1.64
CA LEU A 217 -1.39 10.37 -0.56
C LEU A 217 -2.64 10.18 0.28
N LEU A 218 -2.46 9.68 1.50
CA LEU A 218 -3.54 9.38 2.41
C LEU A 218 -3.76 10.55 3.38
N GLY A 219 -5.01 10.98 3.54
CA GLY A 219 -5.42 12.04 4.44
C GLY A 219 -5.54 13.41 3.75
N HIS A 220 -6.02 14.39 4.52
CA HIS A 220 -6.20 15.77 4.05
C HIS A 220 -4.86 16.45 3.85
N SER A 221 -4.58 16.93 2.65
CA SER A 221 -3.46 17.85 2.46
C SER A 221 -3.77 18.99 1.50
N ALA A 222 -4.21 20.11 2.06
CA ALA A 222 -4.28 21.39 1.34
C ALA A 222 -2.95 21.75 0.65
N LYS A 223 -1.81 21.32 1.20
CA LYS A 223 -0.49 21.52 0.59
C LYS A 223 -0.30 20.69 -0.68
N ALA A 224 -0.74 19.43 -0.69
CA ALA A 224 -0.71 18.61 -1.90
C ALA A 224 -1.59 19.22 -2.99
N VAL A 225 -2.78 19.69 -2.61
CA VAL A 225 -3.68 20.40 -3.51
C VAL A 225 -3.01 21.64 -4.10
N GLY A 226 -2.37 22.48 -3.29
CA GLY A 226 -1.66 23.66 -3.78
C GLY A 226 -0.50 23.36 -4.74
N LEU A 227 0.08 22.15 -4.69
CA LEU A 227 1.11 21.71 -5.65
C LEU A 227 0.53 21.25 -6.99
N LEU A 228 -0.75 20.86 -7.00
CA LEU A 228 -1.46 20.32 -8.17
C LEU A 228 -2.43 21.33 -8.80
N GLU A 229 -2.87 22.32 -8.03
CA GLU A 229 -3.84 23.33 -8.45
C GLU A 229 -3.32 24.13 -9.65
N GLY A 230 -4.19 24.28 -10.66
CA GLY A 230 -3.83 24.90 -11.95
C GLY A 230 -2.94 24.05 -12.86
N ARG A 231 -2.61 22.81 -12.48
CA ARG A 231 -1.80 21.88 -13.28
C ARG A 231 -2.55 20.64 -13.72
N LEU A 232 -3.82 20.49 -13.34
CA LEU A 232 -4.62 19.34 -13.71
C LEU A 232 -5.44 19.65 -14.96
N GLU A 233 -5.40 18.73 -15.91
CA GLU A 233 -6.25 18.72 -17.09
C GLU A 233 -7.12 17.46 -17.05
N LEU A 234 -8.40 17.61 -17.37
CA LEU A 234 -9.32 16.48 -17.43
C LEU A 234 -8.93 15.58 -18.61
N CYS A 235 -8.70 14.30 -18.36
CA CYS A 235 -8.41 13.34 -19.42
C CYS A 235 -9.63 13.16 -20.32
N GLN A 236 -9.39 12.98 -21.62
CA GLN A 236 -10.44 12.56 -22.54
C GLN A 236 -10.91 11.14 -22.20
N MET A 237 -12.15 10.79 -22.54
CA MET A 237 -12.73 9.49 -22.21
C MET A 237 -11.88 8.32 -22.74
N GLN A 238 -11.38 8.42 -23.98
CA GLN A 238 -10.52 7.38 -24.59
C GLN A 238 -9.19 7.20 -23.85
N GLU A 239 -8.55 8.31 -23.45
CA GLU A 239 -7.33 8.29 -22.66
C GLU A 239 -7.59 7.66 -21.28
N SER A 240 -8.65 8.11 -20.60
CA SER A 240 -9.06 7.56 -19.31
C SER A 240 -9.31 6.05 -19.40
N ASP A 241 -10.03 5.58 -20.41
CA ASP A 241 -10.32 4.15 -20.61
C ASP A 241 -9.03 3.33 -20.84
N SER A 242 -8.08 3.87 -21.61
CA SER A 242 -6.78 3.23 -21.85
C SER A 242 -5.99 3.09 -20.55
N VAL A 243 -5.83 4.19 -19.81
CA VAL A 243 -5.09 4.20 -18.54
C VAL A 243 -5.76 3.31 -17.50
N VAL A 244 -7.10 3.30 -17.45
CA VAL A 244 -7.85 2.44 -16.52
C VAL A 244 -7.65 0.97 -16.85
N LYS A 245 -7.71 0.60 -18.12
CA LYS A 245 -7.53 -0.77 -18.59
C LYS A 245 -6.12 -1.28 -18.33
N GLU A 246 -5.10 -0.47 -18.58
CA GLU A 246 -3.69 -0.90 -18.51
C GLU A 246 -3.12 -0.80 -17.11
N HIS A 247 -3.48 0.23 -16.34
CA HIS A 247 -2.75 0.59 -15.13
C HIS A 247 -3.60 0.75 -13.88
N LEU A 248 -4.89 1.13 -13.99
CA LEU A 248 -5.67 1.57 -12.82
C LEU A 248 -6.82 0.67 -12.41
N PHE A 249 -7.13 -0.42 -13.11
CA PHE A 249 -8.27 -1.29 -12.73
C PHE A 249 -8.25 -1.64 -11.23
N PHE A 250 -7.09 -2.06 -10.72
CA PHE A 250 -6.93 -2.39 -9.30
C PHE A 250 -6.80 -1.16 -8.39
N TYR A 251 -6.35 -0.03 -8.90
CA TYR A 251 -6.04 1.15 -8.09
C TYR A 251 -7.29 2.02 -7.86
N ARG A 252 -8.14 2.18 -8.88
CA ARG A 252 -9.47 2.81 -8.73
C ARG A 252 -10.41 1.95 -7.91
N ALA A 253 -10.25 0.63 -7.91
CA ALA A 253 -11.00 -0.24 -7.02
C ALA A 253 -10.79 0.14 -5.54
N LEU A 254 -9.68 0.75 -5.15
CA LEU A 254 -9.46 1.16 -3.76
C LEU A 254 -10.30 2.36 -3.32
N LEU A 255 -10.80 3.16 -4.25
CA LEU A 255 -11.67 4.32 -3.96
C LEU A 255 -13.14 3.88 -3.99
N GLN A 256 -13.98 4.40 -3.10
CA GLN A 256 -15.42 4.11 -3.14
C GLN A 256 -16.08 4.89 -4.27
N LYS A 257 -15.77 6.18 -4.38
CA LYS A 257 -16.25 7.10 -5.42
C LYS A 257 -15.08 7.90 -6.01
N PRO A 258 -14.27 7.30 -6.91
CA PRO A 258 -13.15 8.01 -7.52
C PRO A 258 -13.64 9.17 -8.40
N SER A 259 -12.89 10.27 -8.40
CA SER A 259 -12.99 11.36 -9.35
C SER A 259 -12.80 10.89 -10.81
N SER A 260 -13.08 11.76 -11.76
CA SER A 260 -12.56 11.64 -13.12
C SER A 260 -11.03 11.57 -13.11
N LEU A 261 -10.46 10.98 -14.16
CA LEU A 261 -9.01 10.91 -14.31
C LEU A 261 -8.50 12.25 -14.81
N HIS A 262 -7.44 12.76 -14.19
CA HIS A 262 -6.79 14.00 -14.56
C HIS A 262 -5.34 13.73 -14.93
N ARG A 263 -4.84 14.41 -15.97
CA ARG A 263 -3.43 14.45 -16.33
C ARG A 263 -2.77 15.65 -15.67
N VAL A 264 -1.54 15.49 -15.16
CA VAL A 264 -0.76 16.61 -14.63
C VAL A 264 0.08 17.23 -15.74
N ASN A 265 -0.17 18.50 -16.03
CA ASN A 265 0.61 19.31 -16.96
C ASN A 265 1.81 19.90 -16.21
N TYR A 266 2.97 19.28 -16.37
CA TYR A 266 4.23 19.77 -15.81
C TYR A 266 5.08 20.45 -16.90
N PRO A 267 5.56 21.69 -16.69
CA PRO A 267 6.44 22.35 -17.65
C PRO A 267 7.71 21.52 -17.87
N GLY A 268 8.01 21.19 -19.12
CA GLY A 268 9.22 20.44 -19.49
C GLY A 268 9.11 18.93 -19.39
N ALA A 269 7.94 18.37 -19.07
CA ALA A 269 7.69 16.95 -19.32
C ALA A 269 7.58 16.71 -20.83
N GLU A 270 8.23 15.67 -21.34
CA GLU A 270 8.00 15.17 -22.70
C GLU A 270 6.58 14.58 -22.80
N ASP A 271 5.98 14.60 -23.99
CA ASP A 271 4.58 14.21 -24.23
C ASP A 271 4.24 12.79 -23.76
N ASP A 272 5.24 11.92 -23.64
CA ASP A 272 5.08 10.52 -23.26
C ASP A 272 5.17 10.27 -21.74
N ASN A 273 5.59 11.25 -20.94
CA ASN A 273 5.86 11.07 -19.50
C ASN A 273 4.73 11.64 -18.64
N ASN A 274 3.59 10.95 -18.62
CA ASN A 274 2.35 11.46 -18.04
C ASN A 274 2.19 11.06 -16.58
N ILE A 275 1.70 11.99 -15.75
CA ILE A 275 1.19 11.66 -14.42
C ILE A 275 -0.32 11.71 -14.47
N TYR A 276 -0.95 10.61 -14.08
CA TYR A 276 -2.39 10.50 -13.95
C TYR A 276 -2.81 10.55 -12.49
N ILE A 277 -3.83 11.34 -12.19
CA ILE A 277 -4.38 11.52 -10.85
C ILE A 277 -5.85 11.16 -10.84
N SER A 278 -6.24 10.39 -9.84
CA SER A 278 -7.62 10.28 -9.37
C SER A 278 -7.64 10.57 -7.88
N PHE A 279 -8.78 10.97 -7.35
CA PHE A 279 -8.91 11.26 -5.93
C PHE A 279 -10.29 10.89 -5.40
N GLU A 280 -10.42 10.81 -4.09
CA GLU A 280 -11.69 10.59 -3.42
C GLU A 280 -11.95 11.70 -2.40
N CYS A 281 -13.14 12.28 -2.50
CA CYS A 281 -13.61 13.30 -1.57
C CYS A 281 -14.41 12.66 -0.42
N LYS A 282 -14.51 13.36 0.70
CA LYS A 282 -15.52 13.00 1.72
C LYS A 282 -16.90 12.97 1.09
N ALA A 283 -17.78 12.12 1.63
CA ALA A 283 -19.16 11.98 1.17
C ALA A 283 -19.79 13.35 0.93
N ARG A 284 -20.27 13.55 -0.31
CA ARG A 284 -20.94 14.77 -0.75
C ARG A 284 -22.13 15.07 0.17
N GLY A 285 -22.26 16.30 0.61
CA GLY A 285 -23.55 16.79 1.09
C GLY A 285 -24.54 16.83 -0.08
N PRO A 286 -25.86 16.84 0.20
CA PRO A 286 -26.89 16.93 -0.84
C PRO A 286 -26.74 18.18 -1.72
N ASP A 287 -26.04 19.22 -1.26
CA ASP A 287 -25.84 20.48 -1.98
C ASP A 287 -24.55 20.51 -2.83
N ASP A 288 -23.74 19.45 -2.85
CA ASP A 288 -22.41 19.45 -3.50
C ASP A 288 -22.42 19.01 -4.98
N ASP A 289 -23.58 18.69 -5.57
CA ASP A 289 -23.65 18.00 -6.87
C ASP A 289 -23.32 18.85 -8.11
N GLU A 290 -23.25 20.18 -7.98
CA GLU A 290 -22.87 21.09 -9.09
C GLU A 290 -21.48 21.72 -8.93
N SER A 291 -20.70 21.32 -7.92
CA SER A 291 -19.37 21.88 -7.72
C SER A 291 -18.35 21.35 -8.74
N ASP A 292 -17.53 22.26 -9.29
CA ASP A 292 -16.37 21.92 -10.12
C ASP A 292 -15.51 20.86 -9.40
N GLU A 293 -15.24 19.75 -10.09
CA GLU A 293 -14.49 18.61 -9.56
C GLU A 293 -13.09 19.03 -9.07
N LEU A 294 -12.48 20.07 -9.67
CA LEU A 294 -11.21 20.62 -9.19
C LEU A 294 -11.35 21.38 -7.87
N MET A 295 -12.49 22.02 -7.61
CA MET A 295 -12.78 22.61 -6.30
C MET A 295 -12.89 21.52 -5.23
N MET A 296 -13.35 20.32 -5.61
CA MET A 296 -13.46 19.16 -4.73
C MET A 296 -12.11 18.57 -4.34
N LEU A 297 -11.04 18.84 -5.11
CA LEU A 297 -9.68 18.45 -4.76
C LEU A 297 -9.29 18.97 -3.36
N ARG A 298 -9.73 20.17 -2.98
CA ARG A 298 -9.51 20.76 -1.65
C ARG A 298 -10.14 19.98 -0.49
N ARG A 299 -11.16 19.16 -0.76
CA ARG A 299 -11.89 18.31 0.20
C ARG A 299 -11.46 16.84 0.15
N THR A 300 -10.42 16.54 -0.61
CA THR A 300 -9.93 15.19 -0.84
C THR A 300 -9.35 14.56 0.42
N VAL A 301 -9.70 13.28 0.63
CA VAL A 301 -9.14 12.43 1.69
C VAL A 301 -8.06 11.48 1.18
N ASP A 302 -8.02 11.24 -0.13
CA ASP A 302 -7.10 10.30 -0.76
C ASP A 302 -6.77 10.76 -2.19
N ILE A 303 -5.50 11.01 -2.49
CA ILE A 303 -5.02 11.30 -3.85
C ILE A 303 -4.21 10.10 -4.35
N ARG A 304 -4.51 9.68 -5.56
CA ARG A 304 -4.00 8.47 -6.19
C ARG A 304 -3.30 8.86 -7.48
N MET A 305 -1.99 8.75 -7.50
CA MET A 305 -1.14 9.13 -8.64
C MET A 305 -0.53 7.89 -9.30
N LEU A 306 -0.56 7.87 -10.62
CA LEU A 306 0.12 6.91 -11.47
C LEU A 306 1.13 7.66 -12.33
N PHE A 307 2.34 7.16 -12.34
CA PHE A 307 3.41 7.59 -13.23
C PHE A 307 3.39 6.67 -14.46
N ALA A 308 3.04 7.19 -15.63
CA ALA A 308 2.88 6.44 -16.87
C ALA A 308 3.95 6.82 -17.89
#